data_AF-A0A554KQ77-F1
#
_entry.id   AF-A0A554KQ77-F1
#
_cell.length_a   1.000
_cell.length_b   1.000
_cell.length_c   1.000
_cell.angle_alpha   90.00
_cell.angle_beta   90.00
_cell.angle_gamma   90.00
#
_symmetry.space_group_name_H-M   'P 1'
#
loop_
_entity.id
_entity.type
_entity.pdbx_description
1 polymer ?
#
loop_
_entity_poly.entity_id
_entity_poly.type
_entity_poly.pdbx_seq_one_letter_code
_entity_poly.pdbx_strand_id
1 'polypeptide(L)'
;MEDLKFVLPQGSVITDQSNFPIQPEDIDASSHLWDAFENMETEVSAGWVIKFLQERGKGWAEFSAEEIEAFYARKHKDGFRFNRLVKPQAVPKSLAQYFAEGLHYQGGFIPKGGGWIVLAPSGKYQVTSDFIERCHRSSPKPNPEANPTTTPASISN
;
A
#
# COMPACT_ATOMS: atom_id res chain seq x y z
N MET A 1 -13.49 -25.62 -17.17
CA MET A 1 -13.11 -25.10 -15.85
C MET A 1 -12.88 -23.62 -16.05
N GLU A 2 -13.89 -22.82 -15.76
CA GLU A 2 -13.78 -21.36 -15.82
C GLU A 2 -13.17 -20.89 -14.50
N ASP A 3 -12.03 -20.22 -14.58
CA ASP A 3 -11.41 -19.54 -13.45
C ASP A 3 -12.35 -18.45 -12.93
N LEU A 4 -13.02 -18.74 -11.81
CA LEU A 4 -13.78 -17.76 -11.03
C LEU A 4 -12.82 -16.72 -10.47
N LYS A 5 -12.62 -15.64 -11.24
CA LYS A 5 -11.96 -14.43 -10.75
C LYS A 5 -12.84 -13.82 -9.65
N PHE A 6 -12.50 -14.09 -8.40
CA PHE A 6 -13.09 -13.39 -7.25
C PHE A 6 -12.71 -11.91 -7.33
N VAL A 7 -13.63 -11.08 -7.82
CA VAL A 7 -13.51 -9.63 -7.75
C VAL A 7 -14.04 -9.22 -6.37
N LEU A 8 -13.13 -9.00 -5.42
CA LEU A 8 -13.51 -8.45 -4.13
C LEU A 8 -13.95 -6.98 -4.30
N PRO A 9 -15.01 -6.52 -3.62
CA PRO A 9 -15.37 -5.11 -3.61
C PRO A 9 -14.17 -4.27 -3.11
N GLN A 10 -13.92 -3.12 -3.74
CA GLN A 10 -12.88 -2.18 -3.30
C GLN A 10 -13.05 -1.84 -1.82
N GLY A 11 -11.97 -1.96 -1.04
CA GLY A 11 -11.98 -1.72 0.41
C GLY A 11 -12.47 -2.89 1.26
N SER A 12 -12.63 -4.08 0.67
CA SER A 12 -12.94 -5.27 1.46
C SER A 12 -11.78 -5.66 2.38
N VAL A 13 -12.14 -5.96 3.62
CA VAL A 13 -11.23 -6.54 4.59
C VAL A 13 -10.95 -7.99 4.19
N ILE A 14 -9.68 -8.38 4.21
CA ILE A 14 -9.28 -9.76 3.87
C ILE A 14 -9.53 -10.63 5.08
N THR A 15 -10.66 -11.34 5.06
CA THR A 15 -11.07 -12.27 6.13
C THR A 15 -10.34 -13.61 6.04
N ASP A 16 -9.90 -14.01 4.84
CA ASP A 16 -9.19 -15.26 4.60
C ASP A 16 -7.86 -15.00 3.91
N GLN A 17 -6.81 -14.85 4.73
CA GLN A 17 -5.47 -14.49 4.26
C GLN A 17 -4.75 -15.64 3.58
N SER A 18 -5.06 -16.87 3.98
CA SER A 18 -4.55 -18.09 3.35
C SER A 18 -4.92 -18.21 1.89
N ASN A 19 -6.06 -17.63 1.50
CA ASN A 19 -6.57 -17.69 0.13
C ASN A 19 -6.35 -16.41 -0.67
N PHE A 20 -5.73 -15.37 -0.08
CA PHE A 20 -5.40 -14.17 -0.84
C PHE A 20 -4.12 -14.41 -1.66
N PRO A 21 -4.15 -14.26 -2.99
CA PRO A 21 -3.07 -14.73 -3.87
C PRO A 21 -1.79 -13.89 -3.79
N ILE A 22 -1.88 -12.64 -3.31
CA ILE A 22 -0.73 -11.74 -3.18
C ILE A 22 -0.30 -11.77 -1.72
N GLN A 23 0.94 -12.14 -1.44
CA GLN A 23 1.55 -12.10 -0.11
C GLN A 23 2.41 -10.84 0.05
N PRO A 24 2.75 -10.42 1.29
CA PRO A 24 3.63 -9.26 1.50
C PRO A 24 4.95 -9.39 0.73
N GLU A 25 5.49 -10.61 0.63
CA GLU A 25 6.75 -10.93 -0.03
C GLU A 25 6.72 -10.70 -1.55
N ASP A 26 5.54 -10.68 -2.17
CA ASP A 26 5.34 -10.42 -3.60
C ASP A 26 5.43 -8.93 -3.96
N ILE A 27 5.59 -8.05 -2.97
CA ILE A 27 5.69 -6.60 -3.15
C ILE A 27 7.12 -6.15 -2.87
N ASP A 28 7.74 -5.45 -3.82
CA ASP A 28 9.05 -4.85 -3.58
C ASP A 28 8.90 -3.52 -2.84
N ALA A 29 9.04 -3.56 -1.51
CA ALA A 29 9.00 -2.40 -0.65
C ALA A 29 10.30 -1.57 -0.65
N SER A 30 11.33 -1.97 -1.40
CA SER A 30 12.54 -1.16 -1.62
C SER A 30 12.37 -0.16 -2.76
N SER A 31 11.42 -0.41 -3.65
CA SER A 31 11.04 0.46 -4.76
C SER A 31 9.93 1.45 -4.38
N HIS A 32 9.76 2.48 -5.22
CA HIS A 32 8.74 3.50 -5.03
C HIS A 32 7.32 2.96 -5.24
N LEU A 33 6.37 3.42 -4.41
CA LEU A 33 4.93 3.12 -4.50
C LEU A 33 4.14 4.36 -4.96
N TRP A 34 4.76 5.26 -5.73
CA TRP A 34 4.16 6.54 -6.11
C TRP A 34 2.80 6.37 -6.80
N ASP A 35 2.71 5.41 -7.73
CA ASP A 35 1.50 5.13 -8.51
C ASP A 35 0.36 4.54 -7.65
N ALA A 36 0.66 4.07 -6.43
CA ALA A 36 -0.35 3.54 -5.53
C ALA A 36 -1.14 4.65 -4.81
N PHE A 37 -0.48 5.77 -4.44
CA PHE A 37 -1.03 6.74 -3.47
C PHE A 37 -0.98 8.22 -3.89
N GLU A 38 -0.25 8.58 -4.95
CA GLU A 38 -0.10 9.97 -5.43
C GLU A 38 0.37 10.97 -4.35
N ASN A 39 0.97 10.46 -3.27
CA ASN A 39 1.43 11.24 -2.14
C ASN A 39 2.62 10.56 -1.48
N MET A 40 3.78 11.24 -1.51
CA MET A 40 5.06 10.72 -1.03
C MET A 40 4.99 10.25 0.44
N GLU A 41 4.38 11.03 1.33
CA GLU A 41 4.28 10.67 2.76
C GLU A 41 3.44 9.41 2.98
N THR A 42 2.37 9.26 2.20
CA THR A 42 1.49 8.08 2.22
C THR A 42 2.22 6.85 1.68
N GLU A 43 2.93 7.00 0.56
CA GLU A 43 3.79 5.96 -0.01
C GLU A 43 4.87 5.49 0.97
N VAL A 44 5.56 6.41 1.64
CA VAL A 44 6.61 6.07 2.60
C VAL A 44 6.02 5.27 3.76
N SER A 45 4.89 5.71 4.32
CA SER A 45 4.21 4.96 5.38
C SER A 45 3.74 3.58 4.89
N ALA A 46 3.26 3.47 3.65
CA ALA A 46 2.84 2.19 3.07
C ALA A 46 4.02 1.21 2.95
N GLY A 47 5.16 1.70 2.46
CA GLY A 47 6.40 0.91 2.37
C GLY A 47 6.86 0.40 3.73
N TRP A 48 6.75 1.20 4.78
CA TRP A 48 7.05 0.77 6.15
C TRP A 48 6.10 -0.31 6.67
N VAL A 49 4.80 -0.20 6.38
CA VAL A 49 3.82 -1.24 6.72
C VAL A 49 4.15 -2.55 6.00
N ILE A 50 4.47 -2.50 4.70
CA ILE A 50 4.83 -3.71 3.94
C ILE A 50 6.10 -4.35 4.51
N LYS A 51 7.16 -3.56 4.76
CA LYS A 51 8.42 -4.08 5.35
C LYS A 51 8.19 -4.73 6.71
N PHE A 52 7.35 -4.11 7.55
CA PHE A 52 6.97 -4.67 8.83
C PHE A 52 6.27 -6.03 8.66
N LEU A 53 5.30 -6.12 7.74
CA LEU A 53 4.55 -7.35 7.50
C LEU A 53 5.42 -8.48 6.93
N GLN A 54 6.33 -8.14 6.01
CA GLN A 54 7.35 -9.05 5.47
C GLN A 54 8.27 -9.58 6.58
N GLU A 55 8.83 -8.70 7.42
CA GLU A 55 9.74 -9.12 8.48
C GLU A 55 9.02 -9.94 9.57
N ARG A 56 7.76 -9.61 9.83
CA ARG A 56 6.93 -10.33 10.81
C ARG A 56 6.61 -11.76 10.36
N GLY A 57 6.58 -12.04 9.04
CA GLY A 57 6.38 -13.38 8.50
C GLY A 57 5.02 -14.01 8.81
N LYS A 58 3.98 -13.18 9.00
CA LYS A 58 2.60 -13.63 9.31
C LYS A 58 1.60 -13.23 8.22
N GLY A 59 2.09 -13.00 7.00
CA GLY A 59 1.29 -12.47 5.90
C GLY A 59 0.59 -11.17 6.29
N TRP A 60 -0.69 -11.07 5.93
CA TRP A 60 -1.52 -9.87 6.13
C TRP A 60 -2.20 -9.80 7.50
N ALA A 61 -1.77 -10.57 8.50
CA ALA A 61 -2.46 -10.69 9.79
C ALA A 61 -2.65 -9.32 10.47
N GLU A 62 -3.69 -9.16 11.27
CA GLU A 62 -3.89 -7.92 12.02
C GLU A 62 -2.66 -7.58 12.88
N PHE A 63 -2.40 -6.29 13.09
CA PHE A 63 -1.28 -5.80 13.91
C PHE A 63 -1.68 -4.62 14.77
N SER A 64 -1.08 -4.49 15.93
CA SER A 64 -1.29 -3.38 16.86
C SER A 64 -0.49 -2.14 16.47
N ALA A 65 -0.87 -0.97 17.03
CA ALA A 65 -0.10 0.26 16.85
C ALA A 65 1.31 0.10 17.40
N GLU A 66 1.43 -0.57 18.53
CA GLU A 66 2.65 -0.80 19.28
C GLU A 66 3.63 -1.68 18.49
N GLU A 67 3.14 -2.68 17.75
CA GLU A 67 3.98 -3.54 16.91
C GLU A 67 4.64 -2.75 15.77
N ILE A 68 3.86 -1.96 15.02
CA ILE A 68 4.41 -1.17 13.90
C ILE A 68 5.30 -0.03 14.41
N GLU A 69 4.96 0.57 15.55
CA GLU A 69 5.77 1.61 16.18
C GLU A 69 7.10 1.05 16.68
N ALA A 70 7.10 -0.11 17.35
CA ALA A 70 8.32 -0.78 17.79
C ALA A 70 9.22 -1.19 16.61
N PHE A 71 8.63 -1.57 15.47
CA PHE A 71 9.38 -1.82 14.25
C PHE A 71 10.02 -0.54 13.69
N TYR A 72 9.23 0.53 13.54
CA TYR A 72 9.68 1.81 13.00
C TYR A 72 10.76 2.48 13.88
N ALA A 73 10.62 2.37 15.21
CA ALA A 73 11.54 2.94 16.20
C ALA A 73 12.98 2.41 16.11
N ARG A 74 13.21 1.30 15.38
CA ARG A 74 14.56 0.76 15.15
C ARG A 74 15.41 1.64 14.24
N LYS A 75 14.78 2.49 13.43
CA LYS A 75 15.43 3.38 12.46
C LYS A 75 15.11 4.86 12.70
N HIS A 76 14.02 5.13 13.41
CA HIS A 76 13.46 6.46 13.59
C HIS A 76 13.22 6.75 15.07
N LYS A 77 13.27 8.03 15.46
CA LYS A 77 12.97 8.48 16.83
C LYS A 77 11.61 9.17 16.92
N ASP A 78 11.07 9.58 15.77
CA ASP A 78 9.71 10.01 15.59
C ASP A 78 8.78 8.78 15.58
N GLY A 79 7.63 8.87 16.25
CA GLY A 79 6.64 7.78 16.24
C GLY A 79 6.07 7.55 14.83
N PHE A 80 5.63 6.32 14.57
CA PHE A 80 5.08 5.95 13.27
C PHE A 80 3.76 6.71 12.97
N ARG A 81 3.60 7.18 11.74
CA ARG A 81 2.38 7.83 11.27
C ARG A 81 1.82 7.12 10.07
N PHE A 82 0.52 6.83 10.10
CA PHE A 82 -0.17 6.17 8.99
C PHE A 82 -0.39 7.07 7.77
N ASN A 83 -0.15 8.40 7.82
CA ASN A 83 -0.22 9.33 6.68
C ASN A 83 -1.27 8.96 5.61
N ARG A 84 -2.55 9.25 5.86
CA ARG A 84 -3.68 8.94 4.95
C ARG A 84 -3.95 7.45 4.69
N LEU A 85 -3.23 6.51 5.29
CA LEU A 85 -3.55 5.09 5.12
C LEU A 85 -4.84 4.67 5.82
N VAL A 86 -5.09 5.21 7.02
CA VAL A 86 -6.27 4.87 7.82
C VAL A 86 -7.43 5.84 7.57
N LYS A 87 -7.21 7.13 7.82
CA LYS A 87 -8.24 8.17 7.67
C LYS A 87 -7.90 9.09 6.50
N PRO A 88 -8.90 9.54 5.73
CA PRO A 88 -8.68 10.59 4.73
C PRO A 88 -8.12 11.85 5.38
N GLN A 89 -7.31 12.60 4.65
CA GLN A 89 -6.93 13.96 5.03
C GLN A 89 -7.56 14.95 4.08
N ALA A 90 -7.93 16.12 4.61
CA ALA A 90 -8.39 17.24 3.81
C ALA A 90 -7.22 17.80 3.00
N VAL A 91 -7.34 17.80 1.67
CA VAL A 91 -6.37 18.42 0.76
C VAL A 91 -7.05 19.51 -0.05
N PRO A 92 -6.33 20.59 -0.42
CA PRO A 92 -6.89 21.61 -1.30
C PRO A 92 -7.35 20.96 -2.62
N LYS A 93 -8.49 21.42 -3.17
CA LYS A 93 -8.96 20.96 -4.49
C LYS A 93 -7.95 21.24 -5.61
N SER A 94 -7.16 22.30 -5.44
CA SER A 94 -6.09 22.69 -6.35
C SER A 94 -4.86 23.09 -5.53
N LEU A 95 -3.80 22.29 -5.60
CA LEU A 95 -2.53 22.62 -4.96
C LEU A 95 -1.92 23.90 -5.55
N ALA A 96 -2.00 24.07 -6.88
CA ALA A 96 -1.49 25.27 -7.55
C ALA A 96 -2.19 26.54 -7.04
N GLN A 97 -3.52 26.50 -6.92
CA GLN A 97 -4.29 27.63 -6.41
C GLN A 97 -4.02 27.87 -4.92
N TYR A 98 -3.91 26.82 -4.13
CA TYR A 98 -3.57 26.92 -2.71
C TYR A 98 -2.22 27.61 -2.49
N PHE A 99 -1.19 27.25 -3.28
CA PHE A 99 0.11 27.91 -3.19
C PHE A 99 0.09 29.35 -3.70
N ALA A 100 -0.72 29.65 -4.72
CA ALA A 100 -0.87 31.01 -5.25
C ALA A 100 -1.60 31.96 -4.27
N GLU A 101 -2.64 31.46 -3.60
CA GLU A 101 -3.51 32.25 -2.70
C GLU A 101 -3.03 32.23 -1.23
N GLY A 102 -2.19 31.26 -0.86
CA GLY A 102 -1.66 31.10 0.49
C GLY A 102 -2.76 31.03 1.54
N LEU A 103 -2.66 31.87 2.58
CA LEU A 103 -3.63 31.93 3.68
C LEU A 103 -5.03 32.41 3.24
N HIS A 104 -5.17 32.95 2.04
CA HIS A 104 -6.44 33.44 1.50
C HIS A 104 -7.17 32.40 0.64
N TYR A 105 -6.73 31.15 0.62
CA TYR A 105 -7.32 30.11 -0.21
C TYR A 105 -8.81 29.89 0.06
N GLN A 106 -9.64 30.06 -0.97
CA GLN A 106 -11.10 29.86 -0.89
C GLN A 106 -11.61 28.63 -1.65
N GLY A 107 -10.74 27.89 -2.34
CA GLY A 107 -11.14 26.76 -3.21
C GLY A 107 -11.69 25.52 -2.48
N GLY A 108 -11.62 25.50 -1.15
CA GLY A 108 -12.13 24.41 -0.30
C GLY A 108 -11.25 23.16 -0.32
N PHE A 109 -11.56 22.23 0.58
CA PHE A 109 -10.79 21.00 0.76
C PHE A 109 -11.64 19.78 0.42
N ILE A 110 -11.00 18.76 -0.13
CA ILE A 110 -11.60 17.44 -0.39
C ILE A 110 -10.89 16.37 0.43
N PRO A 111 -11.60 15.35 0.93
CA PRO A 111 -10.95 14.20 1.56
C PRO A 111 -10.15 13.44 0.50
N LYS A 112 -8.86 13.19 0.76
CA LYS A 112 -8.01 12.34 -0.08
C LYS A 112 -7.36 11.23 0.75
N GLY A 113 -7.45 10.01 0.21
CA GLY A 113 -6.97 8.77 0.81
C GLY A 113 -7.86 8.20 1.90
N GLY A 114 -7.29 7.34 2.74
CA GLY A 114 -7.97 6.61 3.82
C GLY A 114 -8.61 5.31 3.36
N GLY A 115 -8.98 4.47 4.33
CA GLY A 115 -9.67 3.20 4.07
C GLY A 115 -8.79 2.09 3.50
N TRP A 116 -7.50 2.33 3.28
CA TRP A 116 -6.56 1.31 2.85
C TRP A 116 -6.11 0.41 3.99
N ILE A 117 -6.08 0.97 5.20
CA ILE A 117 -5.92 0.26 6.46
C ILE A 117 -7.12 0.61 7.34
N VAL A 118 -7.74 -0.39 7.97
CA VAL A 118 -8.88 -0.21 8.87
C VAL A 118 -8.50 -0.60 10.28
N LEU A 119 -9.11 0.04 11.28
CA LEU A 119 -9.02 -0.36 12.68
C LEU A 119 -10.18 -1.33 12.97
N ALA A 120 -9.85 -2.60 13.19
CA ALA A 120 -10.81 -3.63 13.52
C ALA A 120 -11.40 -3.42 14.93
N PRO A 121 -12.56 -4.03 15.26
CA PRO A 121 -13.12 -3.98 16.62
C PRO A 121 -12.18 -4.53 17.71
N SER A 122 -11.20 -5.36 17.33
CA SER A 122 -10.14 -5.88 18.19
C SER A 122 -9.16 -4.79 18.67
N GLY A 123 -9.23 -3.59 18.12
CA GLY A 123 -8.25 -2.52 18.34
C GLY A 123 -6.98 -2.68 17.52
N LYS A 124 -6.94 -3.62 16.58
CA LYS A 124 -5.80 -3.87 15.69
C LYS A 124 -6.06 -3.33 14.28
N TYR A 125 -4.99 -2.98 13.59
CA TYR A 125 -5.00 -2.56 12.21
C TYR A 125 -5.01 -3.75 11.26
N GLN A 126 -5.72 -3.60 10.15
CA GLN A 126 -5.81 -4.57 9.08
C GLN A 126 -5.71 -3.87 7.73
N VAL A 127 -4.90 -4.41 6.83
CA VAL A 127 -4.83 -3.93 5.45
C VAL A 127 -6.05 -4.41 4.67
N THR A 128 -6.51 -3.60 3.72
CA THR A 128 -7.58 -3.97 2.78
C THR A 128 -7.01 -4.59 1.51
N SER A 129 -7.86 -5.27 0.73
CA SER A 129 -7.47 -5.76 -0.60
C SER A 129 -7.01 -4.62 -1.52
N ASP A 130 -7.66 -3.46 -1.48
CA ASP A 130 -7.27 -2.30 -2.30
C ASP A 130 -5.86 -1.79 -1.97
N PHE A 131 -5.46 -1.79 -0.69
CA PHE A 131 -4.07 -1.48 -0.31
C PHE A 131 -3.08 -2.44 -0.98
N ILE A 132 -3.35 -3.74 -0.89
CA ILE A 132 -2.42 -4.76 -1.38
C ILE A 132 -2.34 -4.71 -2.91
N GLU A 133 -3.48 -4.67 -3.59
CA GLU A 133 -3.53 -4.62 -5.05
C GLU A 133 -2.84 -3.37 -5.60
N ARG A 134 -3.00 -2.21 -4.96
CA ARG A 134 -2.30 -0.97 -5.34
C ARG A 134 -0.80 -1.10 -5.18
N CYS A 135 -0.34 -1.59 -4.03
CA CYS A 135 1.07 -1.74 -3.74
C CYS A 135 1.73 -2.77 -4.67
N HIS A 136 1.09 -3.92 -4.89
CA HIS A 136 1.57 -4.95 -5.80
C HIS A 136 1.58 -4.48 -7.26
N ARG A 137 0.54 -3.76 -7.71
CA ARG A 137 0.52 -3.20 -9.07
C ARG A 137 1.62 -2.15 -9.27
N SER A 138 1.89 -1.34 -8.25
CA SER A 138 2.91 -0.28 -8.32
C SER A 138 4.32 -0.84 -8.25
N SER A 139 4.54 -1.92 -7.49
CA SER A 139 5.87 -2.48 -7.25
C SER A 139 5.82 -4.00 -7.05
N PRO A 140 5.55 -4.77 -8.12
CA PRO A 140 5.57 -6.22 -8.04
C PRO A 140 7.02 -6.67 -7.89
N LYS A 141 7.27 -7.57 -6.94
CA LYS A 141 8.58 -8.21 -6.85
C LYS A 141 8.75 -9.17 -8.02
N PRO A 142 9.86 -9.11 -8.77
CA PRO A 142 10.07 -10.01 -9.89
C PRO A 142 10.07 -11.45 -9.40
N ASN A 143 9.20 -12.30 -9.97
CA ASN A 143 9.21 -13.72 -9.70
C ASN A 143 10.45 -14.34 -10.38
N PRO A 144 11.44 -14.86 -9.63
CA PRO A 144 12.64 -15.45 -10.21
C PRO A 144 12.36 -16.70 -11.07
N GLU A 145 11.18 -17.32 -10.93
CA GLU A 145 10.76 -18.46 -11.74
C GLU A 145 10.08 -18.06 -13.06
N ALA A 146 9.66 -16.80 -13.20
CA ALA A 146 9.07 -16.27 -14.43
C ALA A 146 10.16 -15.84 -15.43
N ASN A 147 11.06 -16.77 -15.80
CA ASN A 147 12.02 -16.50 -16.86
C ASN A 147 11.33 -16.53 -18.24
N PRO A 148 11.45 -15.47 -19.07
CA PRO A 148 11.00 -15.49 -20.45
C PRO A 148 11.98 -16.31 -21.29
N THR A 149 11.77 -17.62 -21.38
CA THR A 149 12.30 -18.43 -22.49
C THR A 149 11.23 -18.38 -23.58
N THR A 150 11.37 -17.62 -24.65
CA THR A 150 12.02 -18.10 -25.87
C THR A 150 12.09 -16.93 -26.86
N THR A 151 13.27 -16.36 -27.07
CA THR A 151 13.56 -15.63 -28.31
C THR A 151 14.09 -16.65 -29.31
N PRO A 152 13.38 -17.02 -30.38
CA PRO A 152 13.95 -17.89 -31.39
C PRO A 152 15.10 -17.15 -32.07
N ALA A 153 16.28 -17.78 -32.06
CA ALA A 153 17.45 -17.29 -32.76
C ALA A 153 17.13 -17.11 -34.25
N SER A 154 17.21 -15.87 -34.73
CA SER A 154 17.20 -15.58 -36.16
C SER A 154 18.35 -16.32 -36.84
N ILE A 155 18.00 -17.23 -37.73
CA ILE A 155 18.93 -17.86 -38.65
C ILE A 155 19.34 -16.80 -39.66
N SER A 156 20.62 -16.44 -39.64
CA SER A 156 21.26 -15.64 -40.68
C SER A 156 21.33 -16.44 -41.98
N ASN A 157 20.89 -15.85 -43.08
CA ASN A 157 21.28 -16.24 -44.43
C ASN A 157 22.40 -15.32 -44.92
#